data_AF-A0A3N1PVI5-F1
#
_entry.id   AF-A0A3N1PVI5-F1
#
_cell.length_a   1.000
_cell.length_b   1.000
_cell.length_c   1.000
_cell.angle_alpha   90.00
_cell.angle_beta   90.00
_cell.angle_gamma   90.00
#
_symmetry.space_group_name_H-M   'P 1'
#
loop_
_entity.id
_entity.type
_entity.pdbx_description
1 polymer ?
#
loop_
_entity_poly.entity_id
_entity_poly.type
_entity_poly.pdbx_seq_one_letter_code
_entity_poly.pdbx_strand_id
1 'polypeptide(L)'
;MESLHAEDPVSVGPFRLIGRLGVGGMGRVFLARSAGGRTVAVKVVHAELAAQDEFRRRFAREVAALERVGGTGTAPVLGSDTTADSPWVAIGYVPGPSLRTVVGDEFGPLPPATIRALASGLARALDHIHAAGLVHRDLKPSNVLLTVDGPRIIDFGIARAVDTVDTGGNLTTTGAVVGSPGFMSPEQVRGDHVGPASDVFCLGSVLAYAATGRAPFGTADSGVHATMFRIAHDEPDLTDLPPELSGLIRACLAKDPAARPTATEIVETLPVADPWLPADVLARLGRHAARLLEAEGSAPAQGAPAASDTPPPTGGAPGTAPTGPAAPAPRRRGRTALLAAVTALAVAAAATVAYAYWPGRGDGGTVRTPGGNGKGTGARPAGIVPAAFLGAWEGVLKGTASAPYETSRIEITQGPAGAKAAIYTHVTGELLCIGRATLISATDGELVLGEAEITESVPARRCTPAARQTLRLRSTDVVEWGSGVARSTFQRVKAGPDVVPAAYVGTWKQAPDTVTQPEPDRWSYQVTIVQGPVGAPLVRFEQAYPRMDDQGNLLADDVRCATTAVVGGAGSLLVIGPETRDPDSWDPDCAENGSSNLRITHWQGKERLQVYGMTSDGEPAEFVRE
;
A
#
# COMPACT_ATOMS: atom_id res chain seq x y z
N MET A 1 -11.16 -23.65 -1.71
CA MET A 1 -12.29 -22.74 -1.44
C MET A 1 -13.54 -23.55 -1.66
N GLU A 2 -14.45 -23.53 -0.69
CA GLU A 2 -15.73 -24.25 -0.78
C GLU A 2 -16.85 -23.27 -1.11
N SER A 3 -17.90 -23.75 -1.78
CA SER A 3 -19.12 -23.00 -2.01
C SER A 3 -19.82 -22.66 -0.70
N LEU A 4 -20.57 -21.55 -0.69
CA LEU A 4 -21.45 -21.24 0.46
C LEU A 4 -22.55 -22.30 0.58
N HIS A 5 -22.90 -22.63 1.82
CA HIS A 5 -24.03 -23.51 2.11
C HIS A 5 -25.31 -22.69 2.23
N ALA A 6 -26.47 -23.35 2.12
CA ALA A 6 -27.78 -22.68 2.23
C ALA A 6 -27.99 -21.94 3.57
N GLU A 7 -27.29 -22.36 4.62
CA GLU A 7 -27.39 -21.79 5.97
C GLU A 7 -26.39 -20.63 6.21
N ASP A 8 -25.51 -20.35 5.24
CA ASP A 8 -24.62 -19.20 5.35
C ASP A 8 -25.34 -17.90 5.00
N PRO A 9 -25.04 -16.81 5.73
CA PRO A 9 -25.61 -15.51 5.39
C PRO A 9 -25.12 -15.06 4.01
N VAL A 10 -25.97 -14.38 3.26
CA VAL A 10 -25.58 -13.78 1.96
C VAL A 10 -24.54 -12.66 2.15
N SER A 11 -24.59 -11.98 3.30
CA SER A 11 -23.68 -10.90 3.66
C SER A 11 -23.45 -10.83 5.17
N VAL A 12 -22.28 -10.35 5.57
CA VAL A 12 -21.93 -10.02 6.96
C VAL A 12 -21.47 -8.57 7.00
N GLY A 13 -22.16 -7.73 7.76
CA GLY A 13 -21.96 -6.28 7.70
C GLY A 13 -22.07 -5.76 6.26
N PRO A 14 -21.15 -4.90 5.77
CA PRO A 14 -21.15 -4.40 4.40
C PRO A 14 -20.53 -5.36 3.37
N PHE A 15 -20.19 -6.61 3.76
CA PHE A 15 -19.45 -7.54 2.92
C PHE A 15 -20.34 -8.67 2.41
N ARG A 16 -20.48 -8.79 1.09
CA ARG A 16 -21.19 -9.89 0.43
C ARG A 16 -20.31 -11.13 0.40
N LEU A 17 -20.79 -12.26 0.93
CA LEU A 17 -20.03 -13.50 0.96
C LEU A 17 -19.97 -14.13 -0.44
N ILE A 18 -18.82 -14.72 -0.78
CA ILE A 18 -18.54 -15.38 -2.06
C ILE A 18 -18.28 -16.87 -1.86
N GLY A 19 -17.59 -17.25 -0.77
CA GLY A 19 -17.23 -18.63 -0.50
C GLY A 19 -16.68 -18.83 0.90
N ARG A 20 -16.46 -20.09 1.29
CA ARG A 20 -15.82 -20.45 2.57
C ARG A 20 -14.32 -20.64 2.38
N LEU A 21 -13.53 -20.03 3.26
CA LEU A 21 -12.08 -20.20 3.34
C LEU A 21 -11.70 -21.25 4.39
N GLY A 22 -12.49 -21.38 5.46
CA GLY A 22 -12.29 -22.43 6.46
C GLY A 22 -13.24 -22.32 7.66
N VAL A 23 -13.23 -23.36 8.48
CA VAL A 23 -13.96 -23.42 9.76
C VAL A 23 -12.98 -23.82 10.85
N GLY A 24 -12.94 -23.05 11.93
CA GLY A 24 -12.10 -23.30 13.10
C GLY A 24 -12.91 -23.33 14.39
N GLY A 25 -12.25 -23.62 15.51
CA GLY A 25 -12.89 -23.70 16.83
C GLY A 25 -13.55 -22.39 17.29
N MET A 26 -13.10 -21.24 16.76
CA MET A 26 -13.65 -19.93 17.13
C MET A 26 -14.76 -19.42 16.21
N GLY A 27 -14.91 -20.02 15.02
CA GLY A 27 -15.81 -19.47 14.02
C GLY A 27 -15.57 -19.95 12.60
N ARG A 28 -16.21 -19.26 11.65
CA ARG A 28 -16.08 -19.51 10.22
C ARG A 28 -15.36 -18.33 9.56
N VAL A 29 -14.54 -18.62 8.55
CA VAL A 29 -13.87 -17.61 7.73
C VAL A 29 -14.41 -17.69 6.32
N PHE A 30 -14.94 -16.57 5.83
CA PHE A 30 -15.53 -16.44 4.52
C PHE A 30 -14.70 -15.52 3.63
N LEU A 31 -14.62 -15.84 2.35
CA LEU A 31 -14.22 -14.88 1.33
C LEU A 31 -15.43 -13.99 1.03
N ALA A 32 -15.24 -12.68 1.03
CA ALA A 32 -16.31 -11.73 0.77
C ALA A 32 -15.81 -10.54 -0.05
N ARG A 33 -16.76 -9.73 -0.54
CA ARG A 33 -16.48 -8.52 -1.31
C ARG A 33 -17.17 -7.33 -0.66
N SER A 34 -16.42 -6.24 -0.52
CA SER A 34 -16.97 -4.94 -0.14
C SER A 34 -17.78 -4.32 -1.28
N ALA A 35 -18.61 -3.32 -0.98
CA ALA A 35 -19.33 -2.55 -1.99
C ALA A 35 -18.38 -1.92 -3.05
N GLY A 36 -17.16 -1.56 -2.65
CA GLY A 36 -16.12 -1.02 -3.53
C GLY A 36 -15.32 -2.07 -4.31
N GLY A 37 -15.74 -3.34 -4.31
CA GLY A 37 -15.10 -4.41 -5.09
C GLY A 37 -13.89 -5.07 -4.42
N ARG A 38 -13.36 -4.53 -3.30
CA ARG A 38 -12.24 -5.13 -2.57
C ARG A 38 -12.62 -6.48 -1.96
N THR A 39 -11.76 -7.48 -2.17
CA THR A 39 -11.88 -8.83 -1.61
C THR A 39 -11.35 -8.87 -0.18
N VAL A 40 -12.10 -9.51 0.72
CA VAL A 40 -11.81 -9.56 2.16
C VAL A 40 -12.00 -10.97 2.71
N ALA A 41 -11.32 -11.30 3.81
CA ALA A 41 -11.60 -12.47 4.62
C ALA A 41 -12.41 -12.03 5.86
N VAL A 42 -13.64 -12.52 5.99
CA VAL A 42 -14.53 -12.22 7.12
C VAL A 42 -14.55 -13.39 8.08
N LYS A 43 -14.05 -13.19 9.30
CA LYS A 43 -14.12 -14.17 10.39
C LYS A 43 -15.35 -13.86 11.24
N VAL A 44 -16.27 -14.82 11.33
CA VAL A 44 -17.52 -14.74 12.10
C VAL A 44 -17.44 -15.71 13.26
N VAL A 45 -17.65 -15.22 14.48
CA VAL A 45 -17.59 -16.02 15.72
C VAL A 45 -18.80 -16.96 15.82
N HIS A 46 -18.59 -18.19 16.32
CA HIS A 46 -19.69 -19.13 16.58
C HIS A 46 -20.62 -18.61 17.68
N ALA A 47 -21.92 -18.86 17.54
CA ALA A 47 -22.94 -18.37 18.48
C ALA A 47 -22.67 -18.78 19.95
N GLU A 48 -22.15 -19.98 20.19
CA GLU A 48 -21.82 -20.51 21.52
C GLU A 48 -20.73 -19.70 22.24
N LEU A 49 -19.72 -19.22 21.50
CA LEU A 49 -18.68 -18.34 22.03
C LEU A 49 -19.17 -16.89 22.13
N ALA A 50 -19.97 -16.46 21.14
CA ALA A 50 -20.56 -15.13 21.11
C ALA A 50 -21.53 -14.87 22.29
N ALA A 51 -22.09 -15.92 22.90
CA ALA A 51 -22.93 -15.84 24.09
C ALA A 51 -22.16 -15.62 25.40
N GLN A 52 -20.83 -15.75 25.40
CA GLN A 52 -19.99 -15.59 26.58
C GLN A 52 -19.51 -14.12 26.70
N ASP A 53 -20.01 -13.37 27.68
CA ASP A 53 -19.70 -11.95 27.86
C ASP A 53 -18.19 -11.66 27.97
N GLU A 54 -17.45 -12.53 28.65
CA GLU A 54 -16.01 -12.42 28.76
C GLU A 54 -15.30 -12.59 27.42
N PHE A 55 -15.74 -13.55 26.61
CA PHE A 55 -15.25 -13.73 25.24
C PHE A 55 -15.52 -12.47 24.41
N ARG A 56 -16.74 -11.93 24.44
CA ARG A 56 -17.11 -10.71 23.69
C ARG A 56 -16.21 -9.53 24.05
N ARG A 57 -15.98 -9.30 25.36
CA ARG A 57 -15.11 -8.21 25.84
C ARG A 57 -13.66 -8.41 25.40
N ARG A 58 -13.15 -9.65 25.43
CA ARG A 58 -11.79 -9.99 24.96
C ARG A 58 -11.68 -9.81 23.45
N PHE A 59 -12.59 -10.40 22.69
CA PHE A 59 -12.68 -10.26 21.23
C PHE A 59 -12.72 -8.79 20.82
N ALA A 60 -13.54 -7.96 21.47
CA ALA A 60 -13.58 -6.52 21.20
C ALA A 60 -12.25 -5.80 21.47
N ARG A 61 -11.57 -6.12 22.59
CA ARG A 61 -10.25 -5.56 22.90
C ARG A 61 -9.19 -5.99 21.90
N GLU A 62 -9.19 -7.26 21.52
CA GLU A 62 -8.21 -7.81 20.58
C GLU A 62 -8.44 -7.30 19.16
N VAL A 63 -9.71 -7.17 18.71
CA VAL A 63 -10.04 -6.51 17.43
C VAL A 63 -9.62 -5.04 17.44
N ALA A 64 -9.90 -4.29 18.51
CA ALA A 64 -9.48 -2.88 18.62
C ALA A 64 -7.96 -2.70 18.69
N ALA A 65 -7.23 -3.72 19.17
CA ALA A 65 -5.77 -3.74 19.11
C ALA A 65 -5.29 -4.14 17.71
N LEU A 66 -5.97 -5.08 17.06
CA LEU A 66 -5.65 -5.53 15.71
C LEU A 66 -5.88 -4.43 14.66
N GLU A 67 -6.90 -3.59 14.85
CA GLU A 67 -7.14 -2.39 14.03
C GLU A 67 -5.99 -1.37 14.08
N ARG A 68 -5.16 -1.42 15.13
CA ARG A 68 -3.94 -0.61 15.25
C ARG A 68 -2.72 -1.25 14.58
N VAL A 69 -2.77 -2.55 14.28
CA VAL A 69 -1.71 -3.28 13.58
C VAL A 69 -1.91 -3.13 12.07
N GLY A 70 -1.12 -2.26 11.43
CA GLY A 70 -1.19 -2.00 9.99
C GLY A 70 0.07 -2.38 9.20
N GLY A 71 -0.12 -2.86 7.97
CA GLY A 71 0.66 -2.41 6.79
C GLY A 71 1.93 -3.17 6.41
N THR A 72 2.61 -3.91 7.28
CA THR A 72 3.78 -4.71 6.87
C THR A 72 3.80 -6.04 7.59
N GLY A 73 3.65 -7.13 6.83
CA GLY A 73 3.67 -8.49 7.38
C GLY A 73 2.34 -9.02 7.93
N THR A 74 1.27 -8.22 7.95
CA THR A 74 -0.10 -8.64 8.36
C THR A 74 -1.16 -8.11 7.39
N ALA A 75 -2.36 -8.70 7.40
CA ALA A 75 -3.50 -8.20 6.62
C ALA A 75 -4.25 -7.10 7.40
N PRO A 76 -4.57 -5.94 6.78
CA PRO A 76 -5.23 -4.83 7.47
C PRO A 76 -6.68 -5.17 7.81
N VAL A 77 -7.17 -4.67 8.96
CA VAL A 77 -8.60 -4.72 9.29
C VAL A 77 -9.35 -3.69 8.43
N LEU A 78 -10.42 -4.14 7.77
CA LEU A 78 -11.24 -3.35 6.85
C LEU A 78 -12.64 -3.07 7.40
N GLY A 79 -13.02 -3.75 8.48
CA GLY A 79 -14.25 -3.51 9.21
C GLY A 79 -14.44 -4.55 10.30
N SER A 80 -15.21 -4.21 11.33
CA SER A 80 -15.55 -5.14 12.40
C SER A 80 -16.90 -4.73 13.00
N ASP A 81 -17.60 -5.70 13.59
CA ASP A 81 -18.67 -5.43 14.53
C ASP A 81 -18.57 -6.46 15.66
N THR A 82 -18.11 -5.99 16.81
CA THR A 82 -17.89 -6.82 18.00
C THR A 82 -19.13 -6.88 18.88
N THR A 83 -20.16 -6.11 18.53
CA THR A 83 -21.42 -5.96 19.29
C THR A 83 -22.59 -6.70 18.65
N ALA A 84 -22.47 -7.11 17.39
CA ALA A 84 -23.45 -7.97 16.71
C ALA A 84 -23.74 -9.27 17.48
N ASP A 85 -24.91 -9.87 17.21
CA ASP A 85 -25.30 -11.18 17.75
C ASP A 85 -24.23 -12.25 17.43
N SER A 86 -23.70 -12.21 16.20
CA SER A 86 -22.53 -12.96 15.76
C SER A 86 -21.38 -11.98 15.49
N PRO A 87 -20.49 -11.72 16.46
CA PRO A 87 -19.35 -10.84 16.30
C PRO A 87 -18.50 -11.23 15.11
N TRP A 88 -18.00 -10.24 14.37
CA TRP A 88 -17.19 -10.49 13.19
C TRP A 88 -16.10 -9.44 12.99
N VAL A 89 -15.07 -9.84 12.27
CA VAL A 89 -13.98 -8.98 11.81
C VAL A 89 -13.64 -9.31 10.35
N ALA A 90 -13.47 -8.29 9.53
CA ALA A 90 -13.07 -8.39 8.14
C ALA A 90 -11.65 -7.85 7.96
N ILE A 91 -10.77 -8.67 7.41
CA ILE A 91 -9.39 -8.31 7.08
C ILE A 91 -9.18 -8.38 5.56
N GLY A 92 -8.18 -7.67 5.04
CA GLY A 92 -7.79 -7.76 3.65
C GLY A 92 -7.49 -9.21 3.25
N TYR A 93 -8.07 -9.68 2.15
CA TYR A 93 -7.73 -11.00 1.63
C TYR A 93 -6.33 -10.95 1.02
N VAL A 94 -5.47 -11.89 1.42
CA VAL A 94 -4.09 -12.00 0.94
C VAL A 94 -4.02 -13.14 -0.08
N PRO A 95 -3.76 -12.85 -1.36
CA PRO A 95 -3.68 -13.88 -2.40
C PRO A 95 -2.30 -14.56 -2.35
N GLY A 96 -2.19 -15.64 -1.58
CA GLY A 96 -0.97 -16.44 -1.47
C GLY A 96 -1.21 -17.80 -0.83
N PRO A 97 -0.48 -18.85 -1.22
CA PRO A 97 -0.53 -20.14 -0.54
C PRO A 97 0.08 -20.01 0.85
N SER A 98 -0.34 -20.91 1.75
CA SER A 98 0.30 -21.02 3.05
C SER A 98 1.70 -21.66 2.94
N LEU A 99 2.58 -21.36 3.88
CA LEU A 99 3.89 -21.99 4.00
C LEU A 99 3.75 -23.51 4.17
N ARG A 100 2.69 -23.97 4.87
CA ARG A 100 2.34 -25.39 4.98
C ARG A 100 2.14 -26.02 3.60
N THR A 101 1.40 -25.35 2.71
CA THR A 101 1.14 -25.86 1.35
C THR A 101 2.42 -25.89 0.52
N VAL A 102 3.21 -24.81 0.56
CA VAL A 102 4.45 -24.72 -0.22
C VAL A 102 5.47 -25.77 0.23
N VAL A 103 5.70 -25.91 1.53
CA VAL A 103 6.72 -26.84 2.05
C VAL A 103 6.21 -28.27 2.15
N GLY A 104 4.99 -28.46 2.62
CA GLY A 104 4.43 -29.79 2.89
C GLY A 104 3.89 -30.51 1.67
N ASP A 105 3.30 -29.78 0.72
CA ASP A 105 2.50 -30.39 -0.35
C ASP A 105 3.12 -30.21 -1.75
N GLU A 106 3.89 -29.14 -1.99
CA GLU A 106 4.30 -28.75 -3.35
C GLU A 106 5.82 -28.80 -3.61
N PHE A 107 6.65 -28.14 -2.79
CA PHE A 107 8.07 -27.86 -3.10
C PHE A 107 9.07 -28.48 -2.12
N GLY A 108 8.65 -28.87 -0.91
CA GLY A 108 9.59 -29.32 0.11
C GLY A 108 10.33 -28.17 0.82
N PRO A 109 11.46 -28.46 1.47
CA PRO A 109 12.24 -27.46 2.21
C PRO A 109 12.72 -26.29 1.34
N LEU A 110 12.73 -25.08 1.90
CA LEU A 110 13.11 -23.85 1.18
C LEU A 110 14.64 -23.60 1.24
N PRO A 111 15.20 -22.85 0.28
CA PRO A 111 16.61 -22.48 0.31
C PRO A 111 16.97 -21.57 1.50
N PRO A 112 18.23 -21.61 2.00
CA PRO A 112 18.67 -20.79 3.15
C PRO A 112 18.40 -19.28 3.01
N ALA A 113 18.63 -18.73 1.81
CA ALA A 113 18.36 -17.31 1.53
C ALA A 113 16.87 -16.95 1.71
N THR A 114 15.97 -17.79 1.22
CA THR A 114 14.52 -17.61 1.40
C THR A 114 14.10 -17.73 2.86
N ILE A 115 14.71 -18.65 3.62
CA ILE A 115 14.41 -18.81 5.05
C ILE A 115 14.88 -17.59 5.85
N ARG A 116 16.02 -17.01 5.48
CA ARG A 116 16.52 -15.77 6.11
C ARG A 116 15.58 -14.60 5.86
N ALA A 117 15.09 -14.46 4.62
CA ALA A 117 14.12 -13.44 4.27
C ALA A 117 12.76 -13.67 4.94
N LEU A 118 12.32 -14.93 5.03
CA LEU A 118 11.14 -15.34 5.80
C LEU A 118 11.28 -14.98 7.28
N ALA A 119 12.45 -15.24 7.88
CA ALA A 119 12.75 -14.88 9.27
C ALA A 119 12.69 -13.37 9.48
N SER A 120 13.32 -12.58 8.61
CA SER A 120 13.27 -11.11 8.68
C SER A 120 11.83 -10.58 8.54
N GLY A 121 11.09 -11.05 7.54
CA GLY A 121 9.71 -10.61 7.28
C GLY A 121 8.73 -10.99 8.41
N LEU A 122 8.84 -12.20 8.95
CA LEU A 122 8.00 -12.64 10.07
C LEU A 122 8.39 -11.96 11.39
N ALA A 123 9.69 -11.72 11.64
CA ALA A 123 10.14 -10.98 12.81
C ALA A 123 9.63 -9.53 12.78
N ARG A 124 9.66 -8.85 11.62
CA ARG A 124 9.06 -7.52 11.45
C ARG A 124 7.55 -7.52 11.72
N ALA A 125 6.85 -8.55 11.24
CA ALA A 125 5.43 -8.70 11.49
C ALA A 125 5.16 -8.87 13.00
N LEU A 126 5.91 -9.74 13.68
CA LEU A 126 5.78 -9.96 15.13
C LEU A 126 6.14 -8.71 15.93
N ASP A 127 7.18 -7.98 15.55
CA ASP A 127 7.57 -6.72 16.19
C ASP A 127 6.43 -5.70 16.17
N HIS A 128 5.76 -5.52 15.02
CA HIS A 128 4.59 -4.66 14.89
C HIS A 128 3.40 -5.15 15.73
N ILE A 129 3.18 -6.47 15.80
CA ILE A 129 2.10 -7.07 16.61
C ILE A 129 2.36 -6.82 18.10
N HIS A 130 3.59 -7.08 18.55
CA HIS A 130 4.02 -6.92 19.94
C HIS A 130 3.98 -5.45 20.36
N ALA A 131 4.39 -4.52 19.48
CA ALA A 131 4.31 -3.08 19.72
C ALA A 131 2.87 -2.57 19.90
N ALA A 132 1.88 -3.25 19.31
CA ALA A 132 0.45 -2.96 19.52
C ALA A 132 -0.13 -3.56 20.81
N GLY A 133 0.69 -4.27 21.60
CA GLY A 133 0.27 -4.97 22.82
C GLY A 133 -0.45 -6.30 22.54
N LEU A 134 -0.28 -6.85 21.34
CA LEU A 134 -0.83 -8.16 20.96
C LEU A 134 0.25 -9.23 21.01
N VAL A 135 -0.19 -10.48 21.19
CA VAL A 135 0.62 -11.69 21.03
C VAL A 135 -0.17 -12.57 20.07
N HIS A 136 0.48 -13.11 19.05
CA HIS A 136 -0.19 -13.89 18.01
C HIS A 136 -0.76 -15.21 18.56
N ARG A 137 0.00 -15.91 19.42
CA ARG A 137 -0.36 -17.14 20.15
C ARG A 137 -0.62 -18.38 19.31
N ASP A 138 -0.80 -18.28 18.00
CA ASP A 138 -1.05 -19.44 17.13
C ASP A 138 -0.19 -19.42 15.85
N LEU A 139 1.06 -18.94 15.95
CA LEU A 139 1.92 -18.84 14.77
C LEU A 139 2.36 -20.23 14.33
N LYS A 140 2.01 -20.61 13.09
CA LYS A 140 2.27 -21.92 12.50
C LYS A 140 2.30 -21.82 10.97
N PRO A 141 2.83 -22.82 10.24
CA PRO A 141 2.99 -22.72 8.78
C PRO A 141 1.70 -22.49 7.99
N SER A 142 0.54 -22.94 8.47
CA SER A 142 -0.75 -22.65 7.81
C SER A 142 -1.20 -21.19 7.97
N ASN A 143 -0.66 -20.48 8.96
CA ASN A 143 -0.99 -19.09 9.30
C ASN A 143 0.06 -18.10 8.74
N VAL A 144 0.98 -18.59 7.92
CA VAL A 144 1.95 -17.78 7.19
C VAL A 144 1.64 -17.93 5.71
N LEU A 145 1.19 -16.84 5.08
CA LEU A 145 0.98 -16.78 3.64
C LEU A 145 2.20 -16.21 2.94
N LEU A 146 2.57 -16.79 1.81
CA LEU A 146 3.68 -16.32 0.99
C LEU A 146 3.13 -15.43 -0.12
N THR A 147 3.65 -14.21 -0.26
CA THR A 147 3.24 -13.24 -1.29
C THR A 147 4.45 -12.76 -2.08
N VAL A 148 4.23 -12.05 -3.18
CA VAL A 148 5.35 -11.53 -3.99
C VAL A 148 6.22 -10.56 -3.15
N ASP A 149 5.59 -9.73 -2.32
CA ASP A 149 6.24 -8.65 -1.55
C ASP A 149 6.68 -9.06 -0.13
N GLY A 150 6.62 -10.35 0.23
CA GLY A 150 7.00 -10.84 1.56
C GLY A 150 6.00 -11.79 2.21
N PRO A 151 6.36 -12.39 3.36
CA PRO A 151 5.43 -13.21 4.11
C PRO A 151 4.35 -12.35 4.77
N ARG A 152 3.19 -12.97 5.03
CA ARG A 152 2.06 -12.37 5.75
C ARG A 152 1.59 -13.32 6.84
N ILE A 153 1.54 -12.84 8.07
CA ILE A 153 0.92 -13.53 9.20
C ILE A 153 -0.59 -13.29 9.13
N ILE A 154 -1.36 -14.37 9.26
CA ILE A 154 -2.81 -14.37 9.30
C ILE A 154 -3.32 -15.11 10.54
N ASP A 155 -4.60 -14.92 10.83
CA ASP A 155 -5.34 -15.66 11.85
C ASP A 155 -4.67 -15.63 13.24
N PHE A 156 -4.67 -14.41 13.80
CA PHE A 156 -4.35 -14.17 15.20
C PHE A 156 -5.22 -15.08 16.09
N GLY A 157 -4.64 -15.62 17.16
CA GLY A 157 -5.33 -16.42 18.15
C GLY A 157 -6.27 -15.59 19.03
N ILE A 158 -7.21 -14.85 18.41
CA ILE A 158 -7.97 -13.70 18.95
C ILE A 158 -8.80 -14.03 20.21
N ALA A 159 -8.86 -15.31 20.60
CA ALA A 159 -9.51 -15.74 21.84
C ALA A 159 -9.03 -17.08 22.43
N ARG A 160 -7.72 -17.39 22.48
CA ARG A 160 -7.23 -18.63 23.13
C ARG A 160 -7.16 -18.61 24.66
N ALA A 161 -7.53 -17.51 25.33
CA ALA A 161 -7.36 -17.37 26.77
C ALA A 161 -8.50 -17.97 27.64
N VAL A 162 -9.44 -18.73 27.06
CA VAL A 162 -10.49 -19.42 27.84
C VAL A 162 -10.05 -20.83 28.26
N ASP A 163 -9.00 -21.41 27.66
CA ASP A 163 -8.57 -22.77 28.01
C ASP A 163 -7.68 -22.85 29.27
N THR A 164 -7.21 -21.73 29.83
CA THR A 164 -6.26 -21.76 30.97
C THR A 164 -6.71 -21.07 32.24
N VAL A 165 -7.78 -20.26 32.23
CA VAL A 165 -8.21 -19.50 33.42
C VAL A 165 -9.73 -19.36 33.47
N ASP A 166 -10.47 -20.45 33.64
CA ASP A 166 -11.49 -20.55 34.70
C ASP A 166 -12.09 -21.97 34.77
N THR A 167 -12.48 -22.38 35.97
CA THR A 167 -13.14 -23.64 36.35
C THR A 167 -12.33 -24.94 36.23
N GLY A 168 -11.89 -25.43 37.39
CA GLY A 168 -11.60 -26.85 37.57
C GLY A 168 -12.83 -27.70 37.20
N GLY A 169 -12.64 -28.64 36.29
CA GLY A 169 -13.67 -29.60 35.90
C GLY A 169 -13.66 -29.91 34.40
N ASN A 170 -13.14 -31.09 34.07
CA ASN A 170 -13.33 -31.81 32.81
C ASN A 170 -12.67 -31.24 31.54
N LEU A 171 -11.36 -31.53 31.45
CA LEU A 171 -10.65 -31.77 30.20
C LEU A 171 -11.17 -33.05 29.49
N THR A 172 -12.48 -33.18 29.27
CA THR A 172 -13.10 -34.28 28.49
C THR A 172 -14.57 -33.96 28.19
N THR A 173 -14.86 -33.39 27.02
CA THR A 173 -16.05 -33.73 26.22
C THR A 173 -15.73 -33.35 24.78
N THR A 174 -15.57 -34.38 23.93
CA THR A 174 -15.06 -34.37 22.54
C THR A 174 -13.54 -34.20 22.42
N GLY A 175 -12.85 -35.34 22.28
CA GLY A 175 -11.39 -35.44 22.13
C GLY A 175 -10.85 -34.92 20.81
N ALA A 176 -10.98 -33.62 20.56
CA ALA A 176 -10.26 -32.91 19.52
C ALA A 176 -9.43 -31.81 20.17
N VAL A 177 -8.14 -32.05 20.34
CA VAL A 177 -7.20 -30.94 20.52
C VAL A 177 -7.25 -30.12 19.22
N VAL A 178 -7.97 -29.00 19.25
CA VAL A 178 -8.07 -28.09 18.10
C VAL A 178 -6.74 -27.34 17.97
N GLY A 179 -5.80 -27.95 17.27
CA GLY A 179 -4.49 -27.35 16.95
C GLY A 179 -3.47 -28.38 16.46
N SER A 180 -2.47 -27.93 15.71
CA SER A 180 -1.26 -28.71 15.46
C SER A 180 -0.30 -28.46 16.63
N PRO A 181 -0.20 -29.36 17.62
CA PRO A 181 0.56 -29.12 18.86
C PRO A 181 2.04 -28.84 18.58
N GLY A 182 2.60 -29.36 17.49
CA GLY A 182 4.03 -29.28 17.14
C GLY A 182 4.64 -27.89 16.95
N PHE A 183 3.85 -26.82 17.02
CA PHE A 183 4.32 -25.42 16.94
C PHE A 183 4.06 -24.60 18.20
N MET A 184 3.48 -25.20 19.25
CA MET A 184 3.23 -24.50 20.52
C MET A 184 4.54 -24.22 21.27
N SER A 185 4.55 -23.15 22.06
CA SER A 185 5.64 -22.85 23.00
C SER A 185 5.54 -23.66 24.30
N PRO A 186 6.64 -23.87 25.03
CA PRO A 186 6.64 -24.58 26.31
C PRO A 186 5.65 -23.99 27.32
N GLU A 187 5.59 -22.66 27.42
CA GLU A 187 4.67 -21.94 28.30
C GLU A 187 3.20 -22.17 27.91
N GLN A 188 2.88 -22.29 26.62
CA GLN A 188 1.52 -22.65 26.19
C GLN A 188 1.14 -24.07 26.59
N VAL A 189 2.08 -25.01 26.47
CA VAL A 189 1.85 -26.41 26.85
C VAL A 189 1.65 -26.55 28.37
N ARG A 190 2.39 -25.76 29.15
CA ARG A 190 2.31 -25.77 30.62
C ARG A 190 1.13 -24.97 31.16
N GLY A 191 0.50 -24.13 30.34
CA GLY A 191 -0.53 -23.19 30.79
C GLY A 191 0.03 -21.98 31.55
N ASP A 192 1.32 -21.68 31.36
CA ASP A 192 1.99 -20.52 31.96
C ASP A 192 1.59 -19.21 31.24
N HIS A 193 2.11 -18.08 31.70
CA HIS A 193 1.88 -16.78 31.06
C HIS A 193 2.46 -16.75 29.63
N VAL A 194 1.59 -16.57 28.64
CA VAL A 194 1.93 -16.49 27.21
C VAL A 194 2.16 -15.03 26.81
N GLY A 195 3.41 -14.70 26.47
CA GLY A 195 3.85 -13.36 26.09
C GLY A 195 4.53 -13.31 24.71
N PRO A 196 5.12 -12.15 24.32
CA PRO A 196 5.85 -11.99 23.06
C PRO A 196 6.89 -13.08 22.75
N ALA A 197 7.59 -13.55 23.78
CA ALA A 197 8.58 -14.62 23.67
C ALA A 197 7.99 -15.96 23.17
N SER A 198 6.70 -16.20 23.38
CA SER A 198 5.99 -17.39 22.89
C SER A 198 5.90 -17.38 21.36
N ASP A 199 5.62 -16.22 20.76
CA ASP A 199 5.59 -16.08 19.31
C ASP A 199 6.99 -16.27 18.70
N VAL A 200 8.05 -15.87 19.40
CA VAL A 200 9.43 -16.10 18.97
C VAL A 200 9.76 -17.60 18.95
N PHE A 201 9.29 -18.37 19.92
CA PHE A 201 9.43 -19.82 19.91
C PHE A 201 8.68 -20.45 18.73
N CYS A 202 7.45 -20.00 18.50
CA CYS A 202 6.66 -20.42 17.34
C CYS A 202 7.36 -20.05 16.02
N LEU A 203 7.97 -18.86 15.92
CA LEU A 203 8.78 -18.43 14.78
C LEU A 203 9.96 -19.39 14.55
N GLY A 204 10.72 -19.72 15.60
CA GLY A 204 11.80 -20.70 15.52
C GLY A 204 11.33 -22.06 14.99
N SER A 205 10.14 -22.50 15.43
CA SER A 205 9.53 -23.75 14.97
C SER A 205 9.08 -23.69 13.50
N VAL A 206 8.54 -22.56 13.06
CA VAL A 206 8.16 -22.30 11.66
C VAL A 206 9.39 -22.28 10.75
N LEU A 207 10.49 -21.65 11.17
CA LEU A 207 11.73 -21.58 10.41
C LEU A 207 12.41 -22.95 10.30
N ALA A 208 12.45 -23.72 11.39
CA ALA A 208 12.94 -25.10 11.37
C ALA A 208 12.14 -25.97 10.40
N TYR A 209 10.81 -25.83 10.42
CA TYR A 209 9.93 -26.52 9.46
C TYR A 209 10.18 -26.07 8.01
N ALA A 210 10.31 -24.77 7.74
CA ALA A 210 10.61 -24.27 6.41
C ALA A 210 11.95 -24.80 5.87
N ALA A 211 12.93 -25.01 6.76
CA ALA A 211 14.27 -25.47 6.42
C ALA A 211 14.42 -26.98 6.24
N THR A 212 13.54 -27.78 6.87
CA THR A 212 13.70 -29.24 6.94
C THR A 212 12.49 -30.01 6.43
N GLY A 213 11.35 -29.35 6.25
CA GLY A 213 10.06 -29.97 5.97
C GLY A 213 9.46 -30.72 7.16
N ARG A 214 10.11 -30.70 8.33
CA ARG A 214 9.75 -31.48 9.54
C ARG A 214 9.53 -30.55 10.74
N ALA A 215 8.58 -30.89 11.60
CA ALA A 215 8.37 -30.14 12.84
C ALA A 215 9.47 -30.51 13.87
N PRO A 216 10.06 -29.54 14.59
CA PRO A 216 11.21 -29.79 15.47
C PRO A 216 10.92 -30.67 16.69
N PHE A 217 9.63 -30.85 17.04
CA PHE A 217 9.19 -31.70 18.15
C PHE A 217 8.32 -32.88 17.69
N GLY A 218 8.38 -33.23 16.41
CA GLY A 218 7.63 -34.32 15.78
C GLY A 218 6.18 -33.99 15.42
N THR A 219 5.49 -34.95 14.80
CA THR A 219 4.09 -34.80 14.33
C THR A 219 3.08 -35.36 15.34
N ALA A 220 1.82 -34.90 15.22
CA ALA A 220 0.71 -35.39 16.04
C ALA A 220 0.45 -36.90 15.92
N ASP A 221 0.95 -37.54 14.85
CA ASP A 221 0.88 -38.99 14.63
C ASP A 221 1.68 -39.77 15.70
N SER A 222 2.61 -39.10 16.39
CA SER A 222 3.32 -39.61 17.58
C SER A 222 2.46 -39.61 18.86
N GLY A 223 1.23 -39.10 18.79
CA GLY A 223 0.38 -38.78 19.95
C GLY A 223 0.55 -37.33 20.41
N VAL A 224 -0.58 -36.66 20.65
CA VAL A 224 -0.63 -35.24 21.07
C VAL A 224 0.10 -35.01 22.41
N HIS A 225 -0.07 -35.90 23.39
CA HIS A 225 0.57 -35.80 24.70
C HIS A 225 2.09 -35.99 24.63
N ALA A 226 2.57 -36.91 23.78
CA ALA A 226 3.99 -37.10 23.56
C ALA A 226 4.64 -35.86 22.92
N THR A 227 3.96 -35.26 21.94
CA THR A 227 4.43 -34.03 21.29
C THR A 227 4.49 -32.86 22.27
N MET A 228 3.45 -32.67 23.08
CA MET A 228 3.42 -31.67 24.16
C MET A 228 4.56 -31.88 25.17
N PHE A 229 4.80 -33.14 25.58
CA PHE A 229 5.91 -33.46 26.48
C PHE A 229 7.27 -33.03 25.91
N ARG A 230 7.54 -33.35 24.63
CA ARG A 230 8.78 -32.97 23.94
C ARG A 230 8.94 -31.45 23.84
N ILE A 231 7.86 -30.73 23.51
CA ILE A 231 7.86 -29.27 23.49
C ILE A 231 8.25 -28.72 24.86
N ALA A 232 7.71 -29.28 25.94
CA ALA A 232 7.99 -28.80 27.28
C ALA A 232 9.37 -29.21 27.83
N HIS A 233 9.95 -30.34 27.41
CA HIS A 233 11.13 -30.90 28.10
C HIS A 233 12.33 -31.27 27.20
N ASP A 234 12.09 -31.66 25.94
CA ASP A 234 13.15 -32.22 25.08
C ASP A 234 13.79 -31.15 24.19
N GLU A 235 15.02 -31.36 23.76
CA GLU A 235 15.67 -30.50 22.76
C GLU A 235 15.00 -30.65 21.37
N PRO A 236 14.91 -29.56 20.58
CA PRO A 236 14.39 -29.64 19.21
C PRO A 236 15.29 -30.48 18.32
N ASP A 237 14.69 -31.30 17.46
CA ASP A 237 15.40 -31.94 16.35
C ASP A 237 15.69 -30.88 15.26
N LEU A 238 16.97 -30.51 15.16
CA LEU A 238 17.50 -29.56 14.17
C LEU A 238 18.43 -30.27 13.17
N THR A 239 18.29 -31.59 13.00
CA THR A 239 19.02 -32.35 12.00
C THR A 239 18.75 -31.78 10.60
N ASP A 240 19.78 -31.73 9.75
CA ASP A 240 19.76 -31.17 8.39
C ASP A 240 19.57 -29.64 8.29
N LEU A 241 19.59 -28.93 9.42
CA LEU A 241 19.48 -27.48 9.39
C LEU A 241 20.76 -26.84 8.83
N PRO A 242 20.65 -25.90 7.86
CA PRO A 242 21.80 -25.18 7.33
C PRO A 242 22.60 -24.49 8.46
N PRO A 243 23.94 -24.62 8.51
CA PRO A 243 24.76 -24.09 9.60
C PRO A 243 24.55 -22.60 9.86
N GLU A 244 24.33 -21.82 8.80
CA GLU A 244 24.09 -20.37 8.84
C GLU A 244 22.77 -19.97 9.51
N LEU A 245 21.79 -20.88 9.62
CA LEU A 245 20.50 -20.62 10.26
C LEU A 245 20.43 -21.19 11.68
N SER A 246 21.36 -22.09 12.03
CA SER A 246 21.34 -22.87 13.28
C SER A 246 21.38 -22.00 14.53
N GLY A 247 22.21 -20.95 14.54
CA GLY A 247 22.33 -20.05 15.69
C GLY A 247 21.02 -19.33 16.02
N LEU A 248 20.39 -18.72 15.02
CA LEU A 248 19.13 -17.99 15.18
C LEU A 248 17.98 -18.92 15.60
N ILE A 249 17.80 -20.04 14.90
CA ILE A 249 16.70 -20.97 15.15
C ILE A 249 16.83 -21.60 16.55
N ARG A 250 18.05 -21.97 16.96
CA ARG A 250 18.30 -22.48 18.31
C ARG A 250 18.01 -21.44 19.38
N ALA A 251 18.40 -20.18 19.17
CA ALA A 251 18.12 -19.10 20.11
C ALA A 251 16.60 -18.85 20.27
N CYS A 252 15.85 -18.91 19.18
CA CYS A 252 14.38 -18.78 19.22
C CYS A 252 13.72 -19.96 19.97
N LEU A 253 14.27 -21.16 19.87
CA LEU A 253 13.73 -22.39 20.47
C LEU A 253 14.21 -22.67 21.91
N ALA A 254 14.84 -21.70 22.57
CA ALA A 254 15.23 -21.84 23.97
C ALA A 254 13.99 -22.11 24.86
N LYS A 255 14.12 -23.05 25.82
CA LYS A 255 13.00 -23.41 26.70
C LYS A 255 12.62 -22.28 27.64
N ASP A 256 13.62 -21.58 28.18
CA ASP A 256 13.42 -20.36 28.96
C ASP A 256 13.01 -19.20 28.03
N PRO A 257 11.81 -18.60 28.21
CA PRO A 257 11.38 -17.45 27.44
C PRO A 257 12.33 -16.25 27.51
N ALA A 258 13.03 -16.06 28.63
CA ALA A 258 13.95 -14.93 28.82
C ALA A 258 15.28 -15.08 28.08
N ALA A 259 15.62 -16.30 27.64
CA ALA A 259 16.82 -16.59 26.86
C ALA A 259 16.63 -16.41 25.35
N ARG A 260 15.40 -16.14 24.90
CA ARG A 260 15.06 -15.95 23.49
C ARG A 260 15.32 -14.50 23.07
N PRO A 261 15.76 -14.25 21.83
CA PRO A 261 15.81 -12.89 21.30
C PRO A 261 14.39 -12.33 21.17
N THR A 262 14.26 -11.02 21.27
CA THR A 262 13.04 -10.29 20.91
C THR A 262 12.88 -10.25 19.39
N ALA A 263 11.64 -10.02 18.92
CA ALA A 263 11.39 -9.82 17.49
C ALA A 263 12.24 -8.66 16.93
N THR A 264 12.38 -7.56 17.68
CA THR A 264 13.21 -6.40 17.34
C THR A 264 14.68 -6.79 17.13
N GLU A 265 15.27 -7.56 18.05
CA GLU A 265 16.68 -8.02 17.93
C GLU A 265 16.89 -8.92 16.71
N ILE A 266 15.90 -9.74 16.34
CA ILE A 266 15.95 -10.54 15.11
C ILE A 266 15.92 -9.63 13.86
N VAL A 267 15.11 -8.56 13.87
CA VAL A 267 15.04 -7.60 12.75
C VAL A 267 16.35 -6.83 12.58
N GLU A 268 16.99 -6.42 13.68
CA GLU A 268 18.25 -5.67 13.64
C GLU A 268 19.43 -6.52 13.14
N THR A 269 19.37 -7.84 13.33
CA THR A 269 20.44 -8.78 12.95
C THR A 269 20.29 -9.35 11.54
N LEU A 270 19.12 -9.21 10.90
CA LEU A 270 18.83 -9.77 9.59
C LEU A 270 18.56 -8.67 8.53
N PRO A 271 19.41 -8.54 7.49
CA PRO A 271 19.15 -7.61 6.40
C PRO A 271 17.89 -8.01 5.62
N VAL A 272 17.23 -7.03 5.00
CA VAL A 272 16.14 -7.27 4.05
C VAL A 272 16.75 -7.83 2.76
N ALA A 273 16.31 -9.01 2.33
CA ALA A 273 16.77 -9.64 1.10
C ALA A 273 15.68 -9.56 0.03
N ASP A 274 16.07 -9.17 -1.19
CA ASP A 274 15.21 -9.15 -2.38
C ASP A 274 16.04 -9.62 -3.60
N PRO A 275 15.54 -10.54 -4.45
CA PRO A 275 14.29 -11.30 -4.37
C PRO A 275 14.30 -12.36 -3.26
N TRP A 276 13.16 -12.54 -2.57
CA TRP A 276 13.08 -13.38 -1.37
C TRP A 276 12.53 -14.80 -1.59
N LEU A 277 11.77 -15.04 -2.66
CA LEU A 277 11.22 -16.36 -3.00
C LEU A 277 11.91 -16.99 -4.21
N PRO A 278 12.01 -18.34 -4.28
CA PRO A 278 12.43 -19.05 -5.48
C PRO A 278 11.51 -18.76 -6.69
N ALA A 279 12.07 -18.77 -7.90
CA ALA A 279 11.37 -18.37 -9.13
C ALA A 279 10.16 -19.26 -9.46
N ASP A 280 10.21 -20.55 -9.12
CA ASP A 280 9.14 -21.52 -9.27
C ASP A 280 7.97 -21.26 -8.29
N VAL A 281 8.28 -20.85 -7.06
CA VAL A 281 7.28 -20.39 -6.08
C VAL A 281 6.64 -19.08 -6.52
N LEU A 282 7.42 -18.14 -7.06
CA LEU A 282 6.91 -16.89 -7.66
C LEU A 282 5.99 -17.16 -8.86
N ALA A 283 6.36 -18.07 -9.76
CA ALA A 283 5.53 -18.47 -10.88
C ALA A 283 4.20 -19.11 -10.43
N ARG A 284 4.22 -19.84 -9.30
CA ARG A 284 3.01 -20.40 -8.67
C ARG A 284 2.09 -19.31 -8.11
N LEU A 285 2.65 -18.26 -7.50
CA LEU A 285 1.88 -17.09 -7.04
C LEU A 285 1.15 -16.42 -8.20
N GLY A 286 1.81 -16.25 -9.36
CA GLY A 286 1.17 -15.75 -10.58
C GLY A 286 -0.01 -16.61 -11.04
N ARG A 287 0.12 -17.95 -11.02
CA ARG A 287 -0.98 -18.87 -11.34
C ARG A 287 -2.12 -18.82 -10.32
N HIS A 288 -1.84 -18.60 -9.04
CA HIS A 288 -2.86 -18.48 -8.00
C HIS A 288 -3.64 -17.17 -8.14
N ALA A 289 -2.96 -16.05 -8.42
CA ALA A 289 -3.57 -14.76 -8.72
C ALA A 289 -4.46 -14.84 -9.98
N ALA A 290 -4.02 -15.52 -11.03
CA ALA A 290 -4.80 -15.72 -12.26
C ALA A 290 -6.11 -16.49 -12.01
N ARG A 291 -6.10 -17.58 -11.22
CA ARG A 291 -7.34 -18.32 -10.88
C ARG A 291 -8.34 -17.50 -10.08
N LEU A 292 -7.85 -16.57 -9.26
CA LEU A 292 -8.73 -15.66 -8.53
C LEU A 292 -9.42 -14.72 -9.52
N LEU A 293 -8.70 -14.12 -10.47
CA LEU A 293 -9.29 -13.30 -11.54
C LEU A 293 -10.30 -14.09 -12.42
N GLU A 294 -10.04 -15.37 -12.69
CA GLU A 294 -10.98 -16.24 -13.43
C GLU A 294 -12.27 -16.53 -12.63
N ALA A 295 -12.16 -16.70 -11.31
CA ALA A 295 -13.31 -16.81 -10.42
C ALA A 295 -14.09 -15.48 -10.32
N GLU A 296 -13.48 -14.33 -10.62
CA GLU A 296 -14.14 -13.02 -10.70
C GLU A 296 -15.04 -12.85 -11.93
N GLY A 297 -14.76 -13.57 -13.03
CA GLY A 297 -15.57 -13.55 -14.25
C GLY A 297 -16.82 -14.44 -14.22
N SER A 298 -16.95 -15.29 -13.21
CA SER A 298 -17.98 -16.34 -13.13
C SER A 298 -18.98 -16.08 -11.99
N ALA A 299 -19.57 -14.88 -11.91
CA ALA A 299 -20.75 -14.65 -11.09
C ALA A 299 -22.02 -14.85 -11.95
N PRO A 300 -23.00 -15.69 -11.54
CA PRO A 300 -24.23 -15.85 -12.31
C PRO A 300 -24.99 -14.52 -12.35
N ALA A 301 -25.23 -14.01 -13.56
CA ALA A 301 -26.19 -12.94 -13.79
C ALA A 301 -27.60 -13.47 -13.48
N GLN A 302 -28.06 -13.30 -12.25
CA GLN A 302 -29.47 -13.48 -11.92
C GLN A 302 -30.21 -12.18 -12.22
N GLY A 303 -31.03 -12.21 -13.28
CA GLY A 303 -32.09 -11.21 -13.49
C GLY A 303 -32.33 -10.79 -14.94
N ALA A 304 -32.75 -11.71 -15.81
CA ALA A 304 -33.56 -11.34 -16.98
C ALA A 304 -34.54 -12.48 -17.31
N PRO A 305 -35.85 -12.21 -17.56
CA PRO A 305 -36.83 -13.27 -17.77
C PRO A 305 -36.60 -13.96 -19.12
N ALA A 306 -36.83 -15.27 -19.13
CA ALA A 306 -36.75 -16.15 -20.28
C ALA A 306 -37.53 -15.61 -21.48
N ALA A 307 -36.84 -15.41 -22.60
CA ALA A 307 -37.45 -15.31 -23.92
C ALA A 307 -37.24 -16.64 -24.64
N SER A 308 -38.35 -17.20 -25.09
CA SER A 308 -38.51 -18.55 -25.62
C SER A 308 -37.70 -18.84 -26.87
N ASP A 309 -37.13 -20.04 -26.91
CA ASP A 309 -36.51 -20.64 -28.09
C ASP A 309 -37.51 -20.76 -29.25
N THR A 310 -37.09 -20.32 -30.44
CA THR A 310 -37.65 -20.78 -31.72
C THR A 310 -36.49 -20.99 -32.70
N PRO A 311 -36.42 -22.12 -33.45
CA PRO A 311 -35.26 -22.44 -34.28
C PRO A 311 -35.26 -21.69 -35.62
N PRO A 312 -34.11 -21.57 -36.31
CA PRO A 312 -33.98 -20.78 -37.54
C PRO A 312 -34.37 -21.60 -38.78
N PRO A 313 -34.89 -20.96 -39.85
CA PRO A 313 -34.83 -21.55 -41.17
C PRO A 313 -33.66 -21.00 -41.99
N THR A 314 -33.13 -21.93 -42.77
CA THR A 314 -32.05 -21.90 -43.74
C THR A 314 -32.35 -21.08 -44.99
N GLY A 315 -31.31 -20.48 -45.58
CA GLY A 315 -31.13 -20.45 -47.05
C GLY A 315 -31.20 -19.09 -47.77
N GLY A 316 -30.17 -18.83 -48.60
CA GLY A 316 -30.32 -18.09 -49.86
C GLY A 316 -29.46 -16.83 -50.04
N ALA A 317 -28.38 -16.95 -50.84
CA ALA A 317 -27.82 -15.86 -51.66
C ALA A 317 -28.18 -16.14 -53.15
N PRO A 318 -27.84 -15.31 -54.16
CA PRO A 318 -27.39 -13.90 -54.22
C PRO A 318 -28.19 -13.05 -55.24
N GLY A 319 -27.93 -11.73 -55.35
CA GLY A 319 -28.53 -10.88 -56.39
C GLY A 319 -27.84 -9.52 -56.61
N THR A 320 -27.48 -9.28 -57.86
CA THR A 320 -26.52 -8.31 -58.42
C THR A 320 -27.11 -6.91 -58.72
N ALA A 321 -26.30 -5.84 -58.51
CA ALA A 321 -26.11 -4.49 -59.17
C ALA A 321 -27.17 -3.89 -60.17
N PRO A 322 -27.17 -2.58 -60.60
CA PRO A 322 -26.01 -1.65 -60.68
C PRO A 322 -26.24 -0.08 -60.64
N THR A 323 -25.12 0.67 -60.67
CA THR A 323 -24.81 2.03 -61.23
C THR A 323 -25.80 3.21 -61.21
N GLY A 324 -25.37 4.37 -60.70
CA GLY A 324 -24.98 5.53 -61.54
C GLY A 324 -24.95 6.91 -60.80
N PRO A 325 -24.39 7.98 -61.40
CA PRO A 325 -23.44 8.92 -60.75
C PRO A 325 -23.88 10.41 -60.67
N ALA A 326 -23.19 11.26 -59.87
CA ALA A 326 -22.86 12.68 -60.19
C ALA A 326 -22.07 13.41 -59.06
N ALA A 327 -21.21 14.34 -59.49
CA ALA A 327 -20.20 15.12 -58.74
C ALA A 327 -20.71 16.54 -58.28
N PRO A 328 -19.87 17.59 -58.08
CA PRO A 328 -18.96 17.89 -56.95
C PRO A 328 -19.15 19.29 -56.27
N ALA A 329 -18.47 19.49 -55.10
CA ALA A 329 -17.94 20.74 -54.49
C ALA A 329 -18.93 21.84 -53.98
N PRO A 330 -18.64 22.65 -52.91
CA PRO A 330 -17.40 23.45 -52.79
C PRO A 330 -16.79 23.66 -51.38
N ARG A 331 -15.51 24.07 -51.41
CA ARG A 331 -14.71 24.63 -50.31
C ARG A 331 -15.27 25.98 -49.81
N ARG A 332 -15.25 26.23 -48.50
CA ARG A 332 -15.15 27.60 -47.94
C ARG A 332 -14.24 27.65 -46.71
N ARG A 333 -13.10 28.33 -46.89
CA ARG A 333 -12.24 28.92 -45.86
C ARG A 333 -13.00 30.05 -45.13
N GLY A 334 -12.70 30.20 -43.84
CA GLY A 334 -12.77 31.48 -43.13
C GLY A 334 -13.89 31.59 -42.09
N ARG A 335 -13.56 31.30 -40.81
CA ARG A 335 -14.20 31.91 -39.61
C ARG A 335 -13.56 31.57 -38.25
N THR A 336 -12.26 31.30 -38.20
CA THR A 336 -11.50 31.07 -36.94
C THR A 336 -10.83 32.34 -36.39
N ALA A 337 -11.54 33.47 -36.38
CA ALA A 337 -11.02 34.74 -35.85
C ALA A 337 -11.95 35.45 -34.86
N LEU A 338 -13.10 34.85 -34.47
CA LEU A 338 -14.02 35.46 -33.51
C LEU A 338 -14.18 34.71 -32.17
N LEU A 339 -13.58 33.54 -32.02
CA LEU A 339 -13.63 32.77 -30.76
C LEU A 339 -12.44 33.05 -29.82
N ALA A 340 -11.37 33.67 -30.31
CA ALA A 340 -10.20 34.04 -29.49
C ALA A 340 -10.38 35.36 -28.71
N ALA A 341 -11.38 36.18 -29.06
CA ALA A 341 -11.61 37.48 -28.40
C ALA A 341 -12.51 37.39 -27.16
N VAL A 342 -13.32 36.32 -27.03
CA VAL A 342 -14.26 36.15 -25.89
C VAL A 342 -13.57 35.50 -24.69
N THR A 343 -12.53 34.69 -24.89
CA THR A 343 -11.75 34.07 -23.81
C THR A 343 -10.77 35.06 -23.15
N ALA A 344 -10.21 36.00 -23.90
CA ALA A 344 -9.28 37.00 -23.34
C ALA A 344 -9.97 38.00 -22.38
N LEU A 345 -11.23 38.34 -22.63
CA LEU A 345 -12.02 39.23 -21.76
C LEU A 345 -12.51 38.55 -20.47
N ALA A 346 -12.70 37.23 -20.47
CA ALA A 346 -13.04 36.47 -19.26
C ALA A 346 -11.85 36.33 -18.29
N VAL A 347 -10.63 36.20 -18.82
CA VAL A 347 -9.40 36.09 -18.00
C VAL A 347 -9.03 37.43 -17.36
N ALA A 348 -9.23 38.55 -18.07
CA ALA A 348 -8.98 39.88 -17.51
C ALA A 348 -9.95 40.26 -16.38
N ALA A 349 -11.23 39.87 -16.49
CA ALA A 349 -12.24 40.13 -15.46
C ALA A 349 -12.01 39.30 -14.17
N ALA A 350 -11.53 38.06 -14.31
CA ALA A 350 -11.18 37.20 -13.18
C ALA A 350 -9.94 37.70 -12.41
N ALA A 351 -8.95 38.25 -13.12
CA ALA A 351 -7.75 38.83 -12.51
C ALA A 351 -8.04 40.10 -11.69
N THR A 352 -9.00 40.93 -12.13
CA THR A 352 -9.41 42.13 -11.39
C THR A 352 -10.18 41.82 -10.09
N VAL A 353 -10.95 40.73 -10.05
CA VAL A 353 -11.64 40.29 -8.82
C VAL A 353 -10.64 39.66 -7.84
N ALA A 354 -9.65 38.91 -8.34
CA ALA A 354 -8.59 38.34 -7.51
C ALA A 354 -7.67 39.41 -6.88
N TYR A 355 -7.42 40.52 -7.58
CA TYR A 355 -6.62 41.63 -7.07
C TYR A 355 -7.38 42.48 -6.02
N ALA A 356 -8.70 42.66 -6.19
CA ALA A 356 -9.52 43.47 -5.27
C ALA A 356 -9.78 42.80 -3.91
N TYR A 357 -9.60 41.48 -3.80
CA TYR A 357 -9.83 40.70 -2.56
C TYR A 357 -8.56 40.15 -1.92
N TRP A 358 -7.37 40.61 -2.34
CA TRP A 358 -6.11 40.29 -1.67
C TRP A 358 -5.91 41.19 -0.43
N PRO A 359 -5.90 40.66 0.82
CA PRO A 359 -5.65 41.48 2.00
C PRO A 359 -4.20 41.99 1.98
N GLY A 360 -4.06 43.31 2.00
CA GLY A 360 -2.80 44.02 1.80
C GLY A 360 -1.77 43.86 2.91
N ARG A 361 -0.51 44.08 2.50
CA ARG A 361 0.65 44.47 3.34
C ARG A 361 0.24 45.58 4.31
N GLY A 362 0.52 45.38 5.60
CA GLY A 362 0.62 46.45 6.59
C GLY A 362 2.09 46.72 6.91
N ASP A 363 2.60 47.85 6.40
CA ASP A 363 3.89 48.43 6.81
C ASP A 363 3.82 49.05 8.22
N GLY A 364 4.99 49.20 8.83
CA GLY A 364 5.20 49.47 10.24
C GLY A 364 4.61 50.76 10.81
N GLY A 365 4.31 50.68 12.12
CA GLY A 365 3.90 51.81 12.96
C GLY A 365 4.24 51.55 14.43
N THR A 366 5.39 52.08 14.85
CA THR A 366 5.74 52.60 16.19
C THR A 366 5.22 51.91 17.47
N VAL A 367 6.20 51.41 18.22
CA VAL A 367 6.17 51.12 19.66
C VAL A 367 5.53 52.25 20.48
N ARG A 368 4.54 51.91 21.31
CA ARG A 368 4.20 52.64 22.53
C ARG A 368 3.84 51.67 23.65
N THR A 369 4.67 51.64 24.68
CA THR A 369 4.46 50.99 25.97
C THR A 369 3.24 51.56 26.68
N PRO A 370 2.51 50.75 27.44
CA PRO A 370 2.34 51.10 28.85
C PRO A 370 2.67 49.91 29.77
N GLY A 371 3.45 50.19 30.82
CA GLY A 371 3.62 49.29 31.94
C GLY A 371 2.36 49.19 32.80
N GLY A 372 2.16 48.03 33.41
CA GLY A 372 1.11 47.79 34.39
C GLY A 372 1.03 46.32 34.77
N ASN A 373 1.59 45.99 35.94
CA ASN A 373 1.56 44.67 36.56
C ASN A 373 0.15 44.08 36.64
N GLY A 374 0.00 42.83 36.21
CA GLY A 374 -1.18 42.01 36.46
C GLY A 374 -0.89 40.55 36.17
N LYS A 375 -0.66 39.75 37.22
CA LYS A 375 -0.74 38.29 37.14
C LYS A 375 -2.18 37.92 36.75
N GLY A 376 -2.36 37.49 35.50
CA GLY A 376 -3.61 36.96 35.00
C GLY A 376 -3.32 35.89 33.96
N THR A 377 -3.70 34.65 34.26
CA THR A 377 -3.76 33.54 33.31
C THR A 377 -4.76 33.88 32.20
N GLY A 378 -4.28 34.48 31.11
CA GLY A 378 -5.08 34.84 29.94
C GLY A 378 -4.88 33.84 28.82
N ALA A 379 -5.95 33.15 28.42
CA ALA A 379 -5.98 32.28 27.26
C ALA A 379 -5.55 33.03 25.99
N ARG A 380 -4.61 32.44 25.24
CA ARG A 380 -4.18 32.89 23.90
C ARG A 380 -5.41 32.95 22.96
N PRO A 381 -5.44 33.85 21.95
CA PRO A 381 -6.52 33.87 20.98
C PRO A 381 -6.64 32.49 20.31
N ALA A 382 -7.87 32.00 20.17
CA ALA A 382 -8.15 30.74 19.50
C ALA A 382 -7.74 30.80 18.02
N GLY A 383 -6.97 29.81 17.57
CA GLY A 383 -6.86 29.44 16.16
C GLY A 383 -6.04 30.39 15.28
N ILE A 384 -4.71 30.37 15.43
CA ILE A 384 -3.77 30.81 14.39
C ILE A 384 -2.73 29.69 14.28
N VAL A 385 -2.40 29.27 13.06
CA VAL A 385 -1.35 28.25 12.84
C VAL A 385 -0.02 28.78 13.40
N PRO A 386 0.66 28.07 14.32
CA PRO A 386 1.96 28.53 14.82
C PRO A 386 2.95 28.68 13.67
N ALA A 387 3.81 29.70 13.75
CA ALA A 387 4.84 29.96 12.74
C ALA A 387 5.73 28.72 12.48
N ALA A 388 5.94 27.90 13.51
CA ALA A 388 6.67 26.65 13.42
C ALA A 388 6.06 25.63 12.46
N PHE A 389 4.77 25.69 12.11
CA PHE A 389 4.15 24.78 11.14
C PHE A 389 3.98 25.38 9.74
N LEU A 390 4.16 26.69 9.57
CA LEU A 390 3.98 27.34 8.27
C LEU A 390 5.00 26.87 7.23
N GLY A 391 4.59 26.88 5.97
CA GLY A 391 5.42 26.45 4.84
C GLY A 391 5.15 25.00 4.46
N ALA A 392 6.11 24.41 3.74
CA ALA A 392 5.96 23.08 3.18
C ALA A 392 6.73 22.03 3.96
N TRP A 393 6.13 20.85 4.04
CA TRP A 393 6.63 19.67 4.73
C TRP A 393 6.52 18.50 3.78
N GLU A 394 7.56 17.68 3.66
CA GLU A 394 7.59 16.55 2.75
C GLU A 394 8.16 15.33 3.44
N GLY A 395 7.61 14.15 3.14
CA GLY A 395 8.12 12.89 3.64
C GLY A 395 7.78 11.70 2.76
N VAL A 396 8.53 10.63 2.98
CA VAL A 396 8.36 9.35 2.29
C VAL A 396 7.46 8.46 3.13
N LEU A 397 6.40 7.93 2.53
CA LEU A 397 5.46 7.00 3.17
C LEU A 397 5.83 5.54 2.88
N LYS A 398 6.42 5.27 1.71
CA LYS A 398 6.93 3.96 1.30
C LYS A 398 8.23 4.13 0.50
N GLY A 399 9.22 3.28 0.78
CA GLY A 399 10.56 3.35 0.17
C GLY A 399 11.53 4.13 1.05
N THR A 400 12.54 4.74 0.42
CA THR A 400 13.58 5.51 1.11
C THR A 400 13.64 6.94 0.58
N ALA A 401 14.35 7.84 1.27
CA ALA A 401 14.56 9.21 0.78
C ALA A 401 15.29 9.25 -0.58
N SER A 402 16.15 8.26 -0.84
CA SER A 402 16.86 8.12 -2.10
C SER A 402 16.10 7.32 -3.15
N ALA A 403 15.10 6.52 -2.78
CA ALA A 403 14.27 5.74 -3.70
C ALA A 403 12.83 5.68 -3.17
N PRO A 404 12.07 6.79 -3.29
CA PRO A 404 10.71 6.84 -2.78
C PRO A 404 9.74 6.15 -3.74
N TYR A 405 8.89 5.28 -3.20
CA TYR A 405 7.77 4.66 -3.93
C TYR A 405 6.43 5.32 -3.59
N GLU A 406 6.39 6.06 -2.48
CA GLU A 406 5.24 6.83 -2.06
C GLU A 406 5.69 8.05 -1.25
N THR A 407 5.23 9.24 -1.63
CA THR A 407 5.60 10.50 -0.96
C THR A 407 4.38 11.33 -0.66
N SER A 408 4.47 12.15 0.38
CA SER A 408 3.46 13.16 0.66
C SER A 408 4.10 14.48 1.03
N ARG A 409 3.50 15.55 0.54
CA ARG A 409 3.83 16.92 0.84
C ARG A 409 2.61 17.63 1.41
N ILE A 410 2.81 18.47 2.41
CA ILE A 410 1.78 19.33 2.99
C ILE A 410 2.32 20.76 3.04
N GLU A 411 1.63 21.68 2.38
CA GLU A 411 1.91 23.11 2.42
C GLU A 411 0.86 23.80 3.28
N ILE A 412 1.31 24.38 4.39
CA ILE A 412 0.48 24.95 5.45
C ILE A 412 0.59 26.47 5.41
N THR A 413 -0.57 27.11 5.36
CA THR A 413 -0.74 28.56 5.34
C THR A 413 -1.42 29.03 6.62
N GLN A 414 -1.44 30.35 6.83
CA GLN A 414 -2.14 30.94 7.96
C GLN A 414 -3.66 30.79 7.82
N GLY A 415 -4.32 30.47 8.92
CA GLY A 415 -5.78 30.41 8.97
C GLY A 415 -6.32 30.04 10.35
N PRO A 416 -7.55 30.45 10.67
CA PRO A 416 -8.24 30.00 11.88
C PRO A 416 -8.73 28.56 11.75
N ALA A 417 -9.10 27.95 12.89
CA ALA A 417 -9.79 26.67 12.88
C ALA A 417 -11.07 26.77 12.01
N GLY A 418 -11.31 25.75 11.18
CA GLY A 418 -12.35 25.74 10.15
C GLY A 418 -11.90 26.25 8.78
N ALA A 419 -10.76 26.93 8.65
CA ALA A 419 -10.24 27.36 7.35
C ALA A 419 -9.52 26.22 6.61
N LYS A 420 -9.57 26.25 5.27
CA LYS A 420 -8.77 25.37 4.39
C LYS A 420 -7.30 25.83 4.38
N ALA A 421 -6.60 25.58 5.49
CA ALA A 421 -5.26 26.13 5.74
C ALA A 421 -4.11 25.23 5.26
N ALA A 422 -4.39 24.07 4.66
CA ALA A 422 -3.36 23.19 4.16
C ALA A 422 -3.72 22.60 2.78
N ILE A 423 -2.74 22.57 1.88
CA ILE A 423 -2.79 21.81 0.63
C ILE A 423 -1.89 20.59 0.83
N TYR A 424 -2.41 19.40 0.55
CA TYR A 424 -1.58 18.20 0.52
C TYR A 424 -1.46 17.67 -0.90
N THR A 425 -0.29 17.12 -1.20
CA THR A 425 0.00 16.39 -2.42
C THR A 425 0.50 15.01 -2.01
N HIS A 426 -0.05 13.96 -2.60
CA HIS A 426 0.30 12.57 -2.34
C HIS A 426 0.59 11.89 -3.66
N VAL A 427 1.77 11.28 -3.78
CA VAL A 427 2.22 10.61 -5.00
C VAL A 427 2.58 9.18 -4.66
N THR A 428 1.95 8.23 -5.36
CA THR A 428 2.30 6.81 -5.37
C THR A 428 2.87 6.45 -6.74
N GLY A 429 3.26 5.20 -6.96
CA GLY A 429 3.71 4.71 -8.28
C GLY A 429 2.74 4.97 -9.44
N GLU A 430 1.44 5.04 -9.18
CA GLU A 430 0.40 5.14 -10.23
C GLU A 430 -0.55 6.32 -10.04
N LEU A 431 -0.42 7.08 -8.95
CA LEU A 431 -1.40 8.10 -8.57
C LEU A 431 -0.73 9.37 -8.10
N LEU A 432 -1.31 10.51 -8.48
CA LEU A 432 -1.09 11.80 -7.85
C LEU A 432 -2.44 12.36 -7.37
N CYS A 433 -2.47 12.73 -6.09
CA CYS A 433 -3.64 13.28 -5.43
C CYS A 433 -3.30 14.62 -4.80
N ILE A 434 -4.06 15.66 -5.13
CA ILE A 434 -3.94 16.97 -4.49
C ILE A 434 -5.27 17.30 -3.83
N GLY A 435 -5.23 17.80 -2.60
CA GLY A 435 -6.43 18.27 -1.94
C GLY A 435 -6.20 19.32 -0.87
N ARG A 436 -7.30 19.85 -0.35
CA ARG A 436 -7.32 20.91 0.66
C ARG A 436 -7.90 20.41 1.96
N ALA A 437 -7.11 20.48 3.03
CA ALA A 437 -7.50 20.06 4.36
C ALA A 437 -7.91 21.25 5.23
N THR A 438 -8.96 21.04 6.03
CA THR A 438 -9.47 22.03 6.98
C THR A 438 -8.66 21.99 8.27
N LEU A 439 -8.25 23.14 8.80
CA LEU A 439 -7.61 23.20 10.11
C LEU A 439 -8.63 22.88 11.22
N ILE A 440 -8.35 21.86 12.03
CA ILE A 440 -9.22 21.48 13.16
C ILE A 440 -8.74 22.14 14.44
N SER A 441 -7.44 22.02 14.73
CA SER A 441 -6.82 22.59 15.91
C SER A 441 -5.34 22.84 15.69
N ALA A 442 -4.79 23.86 16.34
CA ALA A 442 -3.36 24.13 16.34
C ALA A 442 -2.90 24.58 17.73
N THR A 443 -1.81 24.00 18.18
CA THR A 443 -1.08 24.32 19.41
C THR A 443 0.40 24.48 19.07
N ASP A 444 1.23 25.00 19.98
CA ASP A 444 2.66 25.23 19.70
C ASP A 444 3.42 23.95 19.28
N GLY A 445 2.96 22.76 19.66
CA GLY A 445 3.62 21.47 19.38
C GLY A 445 2.82 20.50 18.50
N GLU A 446 1.55 20.78 18.21
CA GLU A 446 0.70 19.87 17.43
C GLU A 446 -0.29 20.66 16.56
N LEU A 447 -0.39 20.27 15.29
CA LEU A 447 -1.35 20.77 14.32
C LEU A 447 -2.20 19.61 13.79
N VAL A 448 -3.52 19.80 13.76
CA VAL A 448 -4.47 18.77 13.32
C VAL A 448 -5.30 19.28 12.16
N LEU A 449 -5.28 18.53 11.06
CA LEU A 449 -6.02 18.77 9.83
C LEU A 449 -7.14 17.73 9.70
N GLY A 450 -8.30 18.18 9.24
CA GLY A 450 -9.45 17.32 8.96
C GLY A 450 -9.23 16.47 7.72
N GLU A 451 -10.27 15.71 7.36
CA GLU A 451 -10.29 15.02 6.07
C GLU A 451 -10.15 16.01 4.92
N ALA A 452 -9.35 15.64 3.93
CA ALA A 452 -9.01 16.52 2.84
C ALA A 452 -9.98 16.38 1.67
N GLU A 453 -10.35 17.51 1.08
CA GLU A 453 -11.17 17.53 -0.13
C GLU A 453 -10.26 17.45 -1.35
N ILE A 454 -10.46 16.43 -2.19
CA ILE A 454 -9.66 16.22 -3.40
C ILE A 454 -9.98 17.33 -4.41
N THR A 455 -8.95 18.08 -4.80
CA THR A 455 -9.03 19.09 -5.87
C THR A 455 -8.47 18.57 -7.18
N GLU A 456 -7.52 17.63 -7.14
CA GLU A 456 -6.90 17.05 -8.33
C GLU A 456 -6.59 15.56 -8.13
N SER A 457 -6.74 14.78 -9.20
CA SER A 457 -6.52 13.34 -9.24
C SER A 457 -5.96 12.98 -10.60
N VAL A 458 -4.79 12.37 -10.63
CA VAL A 458 -4.17 11.83 -11.85
C VAL A 458 -3.83 10.34 -11.60
N PRO A 459 -4.46 9.39 -12.31
CA PRO A 459 -5.59 9.57 -13.23
C PRO A 459 -6.86 10.09 -12.55
N ALA A 460 -7.79 10.63 -13.34
CA ALA A 460 -9.01 11.26 -12.83
C ALA A 460 -9.87 10.30 -12.00
N ARG A 461 -10.42 10.81 -10.88
CA ARG A 461 -11.38 10.12 -9.98
C ARG A 461 -10.86 8.84 -9.32
N ARG A 462 -9.55 8.70 -9.15
CA ARG A 462 -8.93 7.55 -8.49
C ARG A 462 -8.49 7.84 -7.06
N CYS A 463 -8.31 9.11 -6.71
CA CYS A 463 -7.89 9.53 -5.38
C CYS A 463 -8.97 9.32 -4.32
N THR A 464 -8.54 8.85 -3.15
CA THR A 464 -9.33 8.88 -1.92
C THR A 464 -8.91 10.07 -1.04
N PRO A 465 -9.85 10.81 -0.44
CA PRO A 465 -9.57 11.82 0.58
C PRO A 465 -8.57 11.33 1.62
N ALA A 466 -7.55 12.13 1.90
CA ALA A 466 -6.68 11.86 3.04
C ALA A 466 -7.51 11.97 4.32
N ALA A 467 -7.49 10.91 5.14
CA ALA A 467 -8.10 10.92 6.46
C ALA A 467 -7.47 12.02 7.35
N ARG A 468 -8.12 12.31 8.48
CA ARG A 468 -7.63 13.27 9.48
C ARG A 468 -6.12 13.11 9.72
N GLN A 469 -5.40 14.22 9.60
CA GLN A 469 -3.94 14.25 9.70
C GLN A 469 -3.49 15.01 10.95
N THR A 470 -2.41 14.56 11.55
CA THR A 470 -1.78 15.18 12.72
C THR A 470 -0.31 15.40 12.44
N LEU A 471 0.20 16.61 12.71
CA LEU A 471 1.60 16.96 12.62
C LEU A 471 2.07 17.37 14.01
N ARG A 472 3.06 16.66 14.55
CA ARG A 472 3.67 16.95 15.86
C ARG A 472 5.07 17.48 15.63
N LEU A 473 5.36 18.65 16.17
CA LEU A 473 6.68 19.25 16.05
C LEU A 473 7.70 18.44 16.85
N ARG A 474 8.76 17.95 16.18
CA ARG A 474 9.90 17.30 16.83
C ARG A 474 11.08 18.26 16.94
N SER A 475 11.29 19.08 15.90
CA SER A 475 12.25 20.18 15.84
C SER A 475 11.75 21.26 14.89
N THR A 476 12.54 22.32 14.67
CA THR A 476 12.23 23.39 13.72
C THR A 476 12.01 22.88 12.29
N ASP A 477 12.67 21.79 11.91
CA ASP A 477 12.72 21.31 10.53
C ASP A 477 12.17 19.89 10.37
N VAL A 478 11.65 19.30 11.45
CA VAL A 478 11.12 17.95 11.48
C VAL A 478 9.80 17.88 12.23
N VAL A 479 8.79 17.30 11.58
CA VAL A 479 7.51 16.95 12.20
C VAL A 479 7.27 15.46 12.08
N GLU A 480 6.69 14.89 13.13
CA GLU A 480 6.09 13.56 13.09
C GLU A 480 4.67 13.72 12.51
N TRP A 481 4.47 13.19 11.31
CA TRP A 481 3.20 13.20 10.61
C TRP A 481 2.45 11.89 10.85
N GLY A 482 1.13 11.98 10.95
CA GLY A 482 0.26 10.82 10.94
C GLY A 482 -1.08 11.07 10.29
N SER A 483 -1.62 10.06 9.61
CA SER A 483 -2.99 10.03 9.11
C SER A 483 -3.56 8.62 9.30
N GLY A 484 -4.63 8.49 10.08
CA GLY A 484 -5.09 7.18 10.55
C GLY A 484 -3.98 6.43 11.31
N VAL A 485 -3.60 5.25 10.82
CA VAL A 485 -2.50 4.42 11.34
C VAL A 485 -1.14 4.72 10.69
N ALA A 486 -1.13 5.40 9.53
CA ALA A 486 0.12 5.76 8.87
C ALA A 486 0.87 6.79 9.72
N ARG A 487 2.17 6.56 9.89
CA ARG A 487 3.09 7.48 10.57
C ARG A 487 4.34 7.63 9.70
N SER A 488 4.83 8.84 9.57
CA SER A 488 6.09 9.12 8.90
C SER A 488 6.70 10.40 9.47
N THR A 489 7.96 10.65 9.16
CA THR A 489 8.65 11.88 9.54
C THR A 489 8.74 12.78 8.32
N PHE A 490 8.20 14.00 8.43
CA PHE A 490 8.28 14.98 7.35
C PHE A 490 9.34 16.02 7.69
N GLN A 491 10.10 16.40 6.67
CA GLN A 491 11.10 17.44 6.74
C GLN A 491 10.56 18.74 6.16
N ARG A 492 10.99 19.87 6.70
CA ARG A 492 10.69 21.17 6.13
C ARG A 492 11.36 21.32 4.77
N VAL A 493 10.60 21.77 3.77
CA VAL A 493 11.08 21.99 2.40
C VAL A 493 10.66 23.37 1.87
N LYS A 494 11.22 23.76 0.72
CA LYS A 494 10.90 25.04 0.09
C LYS A 494 9.42 25.08 -0.32
N ALA A 495 8.75 26.19 0.00
CA ALA A 495 7.37 26.49 -0.35
C ALA A 495 7.29 27.67 -1.33
N GLY A 496 6.13 27.89 -1.95
CA GLY A 496 5.88 29.04 -2.82
C GLY A 496 5.96 28.75 -4.32
N PRO A 497 6.08 29.81 -5.16
CA PRO A 497 5.90 29.70 -6.61
C PRO A 497 7.11 29.13 -7.37
N ASP A 498 8.29 29.08 -6.76
CA ASP A 498 9.54 28.67 -7.41
C ASP A 498 10.20 27.53 -6.63
N VAL A 499 9.57 26.35 -6.58
CA VAL A 499 10.06 25.23 -5.74
C VAL A 499 11.04 24.32 -6.45
N VAL A 500 11.01 24.26 -7.77
CA VAL A 500 11.90 23.39 -8.55
C VAL A 500 13.34 23.88 -8.36
N PRO A 501 14.31 23.03 -8.00
CA PRO A 501 15.69 23.48 -7.89
C PRO A 501 16.24 23.88 -9.26
N ALA A 502 17.00 24.98 -9.33
CA ALA A 502 17.54 25.52 -10.59
C ALA A 502 18.38 24.50 -11.39
N ALA A 503 18.99 23.54 -10.69
CA ALA A 503 19.73 22.45 -11.30
C ALA A 503 18.86 21.63 -12.27
N TYR A 504 17.58 21.41 -12.00
CA TYR A 504 16.68 20.62 -12.86
C TYR A 504 16.14 21.39 -14.06
N VAL A 505 16.07 22.72 -14.00
CA VAL A 505 15.37 23.54 -14.99
C VAL A 505 16.11 23.54 -16.33
N GLY A 506 15.38 23.38 -17.42
CA GLY A 506 15.91 23.38 -18.78
C GLY A 506 15.52 22.12 -19.55
N THR A 507 16.15 21.96 -20.70
CA THR A 507 15.95 20.81 -21.60
C THR A 507 17.07 19.81 -21.41
N TRP A 508 16.70 18.54 -21.28
CA TRP A 508 17.61 17.41 -21.18
C TRP A 508 17.28 16.41 -22.27
N LYS A 509 18.31 15.89 -22.96
CA LYS A 509 18.17 14.95 -24.07
C LYS A 509 18.83 13.62 -23.74
N GLN A 510 18.19 12.53 -24.11
CA GLN A 510 18.82 11.22 -24.05
C GLN A 510 19.81 11.09 -25.21
N ALA A 511 21.00 10.56 -24.93
CA ALA A 511 21.94 10.24 -26.00
C ALA A 511 21.43 9.01 -26.77
N PRO A 512 21.38 9.04 -28.11
CA PRO A 512 20.95 7.89 -28.88
C PRO A 512 21.89 6.71 -28.65
N ASP A 513 21.33 5.53 -28.42
CA ASP A 513 22.09 4.30 -28.29
C ASP A 513 22.35 3.72 -29.67
N THR A 514 23.50 4.04 -30.25
CA THR A 514 23.88 3.59 -31.60
C THR A 514 24.04 2.07 -31.73
N VAL A 515 24.04 1.31 -30.62
CA VAL A 515 24.13 -0.15 -30.64
C VAL A 515 22.75 -0.79 -30.82
N THR A 516 21.72 -0.23 -30.19
CA THR A 516 20.36 -0.79 -30.19
C THR A 516 19.38 -0.01 -31.07
N GLN A 517 19.73 1.20 -31.50
CA GLN A 517 18.88 2.09 -32.31
C GLN A 517 19.44 2.24 -33.74
N PRO A 518 18.96 1.45 -34.71
CA PRO A 518 19.22 1.72 -36.12
C PRO A 518 18.63 3.07 -36.51
N GLU A 519 19.35 3.85 -37.32
CA GLU A 519 19.01 5.24 -37.72
C GLU A 519 18.86 6.21 -36.51
N PRO A 520 19.93 6.46 -35.72
CA PRO A 520 19.86 7.21 -34.46
C PRO A 520 19.32 8.65 -34.62
N ASP A 521 19.42 9.25 -35.80
CA ASP A 521 18.89 10.59 -36.08
C ASP A 521 17.34 10.65 -36.05
N ARG A 522 16.67 9.50 -36.16
CA ARG A 522 15.21 9.37 -36.04
C ARG A 522 14.75 9.13 -34.59
N TRP A 523 15.68 8.88 -33.69
CA TRP A 523 15.40 8.69 -32.27
C TRP A 523 15.66 10.00 -31.52
N SER A 524 14.64 10.49 -30.85
CA SER A 524 14.78 11.61 -29.92
C SER A 524 14.00 11.32 -28.67
N TYR A 525 14.60 11.60 -27.52
CA TYR A 525 13.87 11.61 -26.26
C TYR A 525 14.40 12.78 -25.43
N GLN A 526 13.51 13.70 -25.09
CA GLN A 526 13.85 14.85 -24.28
C GLN A 526 12.84 15.08 -23.17
N VAL A 527 13.34 15.68 -22.09
CA VAL A 527 12.53 16.16 -20.98
C VAL A 527 12.81 17.64 -20.76
N THR A 528 11.74 18.43 -20.71
CA THR A 528 11.80 19.86 -20.42
C THR A 528 11.20 20.11 -19.03
N ILE A 529 11.95 20.76 -18.16
CA ILE A 529 11.53 21.09 -16.79
C ILE A 529 11.54 22.61 -16.63
N VAL A 530 10.43 23.19 -16.18
CA VAL A 530 10.30 24.64 -15.94
C VAL A 530 10.14 24.97 -14.45
N GLN A 531 10.38 26.24 -14.09
CA GLN A 531 10.08 26.73 -12.75
C GLN A 531 8.58 26.80 -12.49
N GLY A 532 8.18 26.58 -11.24
CA GLY A 532 6.81 26.70 -10.80
C GLY A 532 6.56 26.08 -9.43
N PRO A 533 5.30 26.15 -8.92
CA PRO A 533 4.89 25.57 -7.66
C PRO A 533 4.65 24.05 -7.77
N VAL A 534 4.64 23.35 -6.63
CA VAL A 534 4.08 21.99 -6.56
C VAL A 534 2.61 22.02 -6.97
N GLY A 535 2.18 21.01 -7.72
CA GLY A 535 0.82 20.87 -8.23
C GLY A 535 0.62 21.46 -9.63
N ALA A 536 1.68 22.00 -10.25
CA ALA A 536 1.65 22.43 -11.64
C ALA A 536 2.28 21.38 -12.59
N PRO A 537 1.80 21.29 -13.85
CA PRO A 537 2.40 20.45 -14.89
C PRO A 537 3.69 21.10 -15.42
N LEU A 538 4.79 20.92 -14.69
CA LEU A 538 6.07 21.59 -14.96
C LEU A 538 7.08 20.73 -15.72
N VAL A 539 6.76 19.46 -15.96
CA VAL A 539 7.64 18.52 -16.66
C VAL A 539 6.94 18.05 -17.92
N ARG A 540 7.62 18.16 -19.06
CA ARG A 540 7.14 17.68 -20.36
C ARG A 540 8.13 16.68 -20.93
N PHE A 541 7.65 15.51 -21.32
CA PHE A 541 8.42 14.49 -22.02
C PHE A 541 8.01 14.50 -23.49
N GLU A 542 9.00 14.44 -24.38
CA GLU A 542 8.79 14.38 -25.82
C GLU A 542 9.72 13.33 -26.41
N GLN A 543 9.13 12.33 -27.06
CA GLN A 543 9.83 11.23 -27.67
C GLN A 543 9.39 11.07 -29.13
N ALA A 544 10.36 10.79 -30.01
CA ALA A 544 10.09 10.32 -31.36
C ALA A 544 11.00 9.13 -31.67
N TYR A 545 10.44 8.12 -32.32
CA TYR A 545 11.16 6.93 -32.75
C TYR A 545 10.51 6.32 -34.01
N PRO A 546 11.26 5.64 -34.87
CA PRO A 546 10.70 5.00 -36.05
C PRO A 546 9.72 3.89 -35.66
N ARG A 547 8.57 3.82 -36.35
CA ARG A 547 7.63 2.71 -36.14
C ARG A 547 8.24 1.41 -36.66
N MET A 548 7.92 0.30 -36.02
CA MET A 548 8.34 -1.04 -36.44
C MET A 548 7.13 -1.88 -36.83
N ASP A 549 7.30 -2.78 -37.80
CA ASP A 549 6.29 -3.81 -38.09
C ASP A 549 6.38 -4.99 -37.09
N ASP A 550 5.45 -5.94 -37.19
CA ASP A 550 5.41 -7.14 -36.34
C ASP A 550 6.68 -8.02 -36.43
N GLN A 551 7.52 -7.79 -37.44
CA GLN A 551 8.76 -8.51 -37.70
C GLN A 551 9.99 -7.73 -37.22
N GLY A 552 9.80 -6.52 -36.67
CA GLY A 552 10.85 -5.65 -36.16
C GLY A 552 11.54 -4.79 -37.22
N ASN A 553 11.01 -4.71 -38.45
CA ASN A 553 11.58 -3.86 -39.49
C ASN A 553 11.11 -2.41 -39.34
N LEU A 554 12.03 -1.46 -39.58
CA LEU A 554 11.72 -0.02 -39.55
C LEU A 554 10.76 0.37 -40.68
N LEU A 555 9.71 1.10 -40.31
CA LEU A 555 8.78 1.73 -41.24
C LEU A 555 9.19 3.19 -41.52
N ALA A 556 8.59 3.79 -42.55
CA ALA A 556 8.86 5.17 -42.95
C ALA A 556 8.28 6.22 -41.99
N ASP A 557 7.19 5.86 -41.28
CA ASP A 557 6.52 6.76 -40.34
C ASP A 557 7.17 6.68 -38.95
N ASP A 558 7.14 7.79 -38.21
CA ASP A 558 7.63 7.88 -36.84
C ASP A 558 6.47 7.87 -35.85
N VAL A 559 6.68 7.23 -34.70
CA VAL A 559 5.85 7.36 -33.51
C VAL A 559 6.28 8.63 -32.77
N ARG A 560 5.31 9.46 -32.36
CA ARG A 560 5.56 10.66 -31.55
C ARG A 560 4.72 10.62 -30.29
N CYS A 561 5.39 10.77 -29.16
CA CYS A 561 4.80 10.74 -27.84
C CYS A 561 5.13 12.04 -27.12
N ALA A 562 4.11 12.78 -26.69
CA ALA A 562 4.28 13.88 -25.78
C ALA A 562 3.38 13.70 -24.55
N THR A 563 3.96 13.92 -23.38
CA THR A 563 3.25 13.87 -22.10
C THR A 563 3.67 15.02 -21.21
N THR A 564 2.82 15.35 -20.25
CA THR A 564 3.12 16.27 -19.17
C THR A 564 2.94 15.60 -17.83
N ALA A 565 3.78 15.93 -16.86
CA ALA A 565 3.67 15.42 -15.50
C ALA A 565 3.61 16.57 -14.49
N VAL A 566 2.74 16.41 -13.50
CA VAL A 566 2.57 17.36 -12.40
C VAL A 566 3.64 17.12 -11.35
N VAL A 567 4.33 18.18 -10.92
CA VAL A 567 5.30 18.10 -9.82
C VAL A 567 4.55 17.88 -8.51
N GLY A 568 4.83 16.78 -7.82
CA GLY A 568 4.21 16.42 -6.55
C GLY A 568 5.08 16.69 -5.31
N GLY A 569 6.39 16.79 -5.47
CA GLY A 569 7.35 17.04 -4.40
C GLY A 569 8.65 17.65 -4.93
N ALA A 570 9.31 18.44 -4.09
CA ALA A 570 10.55 19.15 -4.44
C ALA A 570 11.46 19.29 -3.21
N GLY A 571 11.55 18.21 -2.43
CA GLY A 571 12.43 18.08 -1.28
C GLY A 571 13.86 17.71 -1.68
N SER A 572 14.32 16.53 -1.22
CA SER A 572 15.64 15.99 -1.57
C SER A 572 15.75 15.56 -3.03
N LEU A 573 14.63 15.20 -3.64
CA LEU A 573 14.49 14.80 -5.04
C LEU A 573 13.27 15.52 -5.63
N LEU A 574 13.23 15.66 -6.96
CA LEU A 574 12.04 16.15 -7.65
C LEU A 574 11.13 14.96 -7.92
N VAL A 575 9.91 14.97 -7.39
CA VAL A 575 8.92 13.90 -7.57
C VAL A 575 7.81 14.40 -8.47
N ILE A 576 7.46 13.61 -9.48
CA ILE A 576 6.38 13.89 -10.43
C ILE A 576 5.34 12.78 -10.39
N GLY A 577 4.08 13.16 -10.56
CA GLY A 577 2.96 12.22 -10.71
C GLY A 577 2.98 11.48 -12.04
N PRO A 578 1.95 10.65 -12.30
CA PRO A 578 1.83 9.92 -13.56
C PRO A 578 1.76 10.86 -14.75
N GLU A 579 2.28 10.40 -15.88
CA GLU A 579 2.29 11.17 -17.11
C GLU A 579 0.87 11.30 -17.69
N THR A 580 0.50 12.52 -18.08
CA THR A 580 -0.76 12.82 -18.77
C THR A 580 -0.48 13.07 -20.25
N ARG A 581 -1.23 12.39 -21.11
CA ARG A 581 -1.09 12.43 -22.57
C ARG A 581 -1.33 13.83 -23.12
N ASP A 582 -0.49 14.29 -24.04
CA ASP A 582 -0.76 15.45 -24.88
C ASP A 582 -1.66 15.03 -26.05
N PRO A 583 -2.93 15.47 -26.11
CA PRO A 583 -3.87 15.01 -27.13
C PRO A 583 -3.44 15.39 -28.56
N ASP A 584 -2.60 16.41 -28.73
CA ASP A 584 -2.17 16.89 -30.05
C ASP A 584 -0.93 16.14 -30.58
N SER A 585 -0.28 15.31 -29.74
CA SER A 585 1.01 14.68 -30.05
C SER A 585 1.15 13.28 -29.43
N TRP A 586 0.03 12.56 -29.30
CA TRP A 586 -0.01 11.20 -28.77
C TRP A 586 -0.34 10.17 -29.86
N ASP A 587 0.64 9.33 -30.19
CA ASP A 587 0.45 8.16 -31.03
C ASP A 587 -0.11 6.96 -30.22
N PRO A 588 -0.97 6.10 -30.81
CA PRO A 588 -1.47 4.90 -30.13
C PRO A 588 -0.39 3.92 -29.65
N ASP A 589 0.79 3.91 -30.29
CA ASP A 589 1.90 3.02 -29.93
C ASP A 589 2.78 3.56 -28.79
N CYS A 590 2.41 4.72 -28.22
CA CYS A 590 3.10 5.29 -27.06
C CYS A 590 2.81 4.50 -25.77
N ALA A 591 3.84 4.29 -24.96
CA ALA A 591 3.72 3.70 -23.64
C ALA A 591 3.31 4.75 -22.59
N GLU A 592 2.47 4.33 -21.63
CA GLU A 592 2.16 5.16 -20.46
C GLU A 592 3.17 4.92 -19.35
N ASN A 593 3.62 6.00 -18.73
CA ASN A 593 4.53 5.94 -17.58
C ASN A 593 3.82 6.40 -16.30
N GLY A 594 4.11 5.68 -15.22
CA GLY A 594 3.66 6.05 -13.88
C GLY A 594 4.43 7.24 -13.30
N SER A 595 4.24 7.47 -12.01
CA SER A 595 4.98 8.50 -11.28
C SER A 595 6.47 8.20 -11.27
N SER A 596 7.27 9.26 -11.21
CA SER A 596 8.73 9.15 -11.26
C SER A 596 9.42 10.08 -10.24
N ASN A 597 10.63 9.72 -9.85
CA ASN A 597 11.54 10.60 -9.10
C ASN A 597 12.79 10.91 -9.93
N LEU A 598 13.15 12.18 -9.95
CA LEU A 598 14.20 12.74 -10.79
C LEU A 598 15.41 13.11 -9.94
N ARG A 599 16.60 12.70 -10.40
CA ARG A 599 17.87 12.93 -9.69
C ARG A 599 18.90 13.53 -10.62
N ILE A 600 19.67 14.47 -10.10
CA ILE A 600 20.84 14.98 -10.82
C ILE A 600 22.08 14.27 -10.27
N THR A 601 22.78 13.59 -11.16
CA THR A 601 24.08 12.98 -10.88
C THR A 601 25.16 13.65 -11.71
N HIS A 602 26.41 13.44 -11.30
CA HIS A 602 27.57 13.98 -12.02
C HIS A 602 28.41 12.81 -12.52
N TRP A 603 28.64 12.76 -13.82
CA TRP A 603 29.53 11.78 -14.44
C TRP A 603 30.55 12.48 -15.33
N GLN A 604 31.83 12.26 -15.06
CA GLN A 604 32.95 12.89 -15.79
C GLN A 604 32.82 14.43 -15.91
N GLY A 605 32.31 15.09 -14.86
CA GLY A 605 32.14 16.54 -14.81
C GLY A 605 30.93 17.09 -15.58
N LYS A 606 30.06 16.23 -16.12
CA LYS A 606 28.79 16.62 -16.74
C LYS A 606 27.61 16.22 -15.85
N GLU A 607 26.62 17.10 -15.75
CA GLU A 607 25.34 16.79 -15.11
C GLU A 607 24.55 15.79 -15.95
N ARG A 608 23.95 14.81 -15.29
CA ARG A 608 22.99 13.87 -15.85
C ARG A 608 21.70 13.94 -15.05
N LEU A 609 20.59 13.97 -15.76
CA LEU A 609 19.27 13.79 -15.17
C LEU A 609 18.89 12.31 -15.27
N GLN A 610 18.63 11.68 -14.14
CA GLN A 610 18.14 10.31 -14.05
C GLN A 610 16.67 10.34 -13.68
N VAL A 611 15.84 9.63 -14.45
CA VAL A 611 14.41 9.49 -14.22
C VAL A 611 14.13 8.05 -13.79
N TYR A 612 13.71 7.88 -12.53
CA TYR A 612 13.39 6.59 -11.94
C TYR A 612 11.87 6.44 -11.80
N GLY A 613 11.30 5.34 -12.30
CA GLY A 613 9.92 4.98 -12.03
C GLY A 613 9.71 4.69 -10.53
N MET A 614 8.51 4.96 -10.02
CA MET A 614 8.13 4.70 -8.62
C MET A 614 7.46 3.33 -8.40
N THR A 615 7.35 2.49 -9.44
CA THR A 615 6.72 1.15 -9.40
C THR A 615 7.69 -0.02 -9.54
N SER A 616 8.94 0.21 -9.98
CA SER A 616 9.93 -0.85 -10.22
C SER A 616 11.36 -0.37 -9.98
N ASP A 617 12.25 -1.29 -9.59
CA ASP A 617 13.69 -1.02 -9.41
C ASP A 617 14.48 -1.16 -10.72
N GLY A 618 13.90 -0.65 -11.82
CA GLY A 618 14.53 -0.64 -13.13
C GLY A 618 15.68 0.37 -13.22
N GLU A 619 16.54 0.18 -14.23
CA GLU A 619 17.55 1.18 -14.59
C GLU A 619 16.87 2.51 -14.95
N PRO A 620 17.41 3.66 -14.49
CA PRO A 620 16.83 4.96 -14.80
C PRO A 620 16.99 5.29 -16.27
N ALA A 621 16.05 6.06 -16.81
CA ALA A 621 16.31 6.77 -18.06
C ALA A 621 17.30 7.92 -17.78
N GLU A 622 18.41 7.96 -18.51
CA GLU A 622 19.44 8.98 -18.37
C GLU A 622 19.35 10.03 -19.48
N PHE A 623 19.43 11.30 -19.08
CA PHE A 623 19.43 12.46 -19.98
C PHE A 623 20.62 13.37 -19.66
N VAL A 624 21.15 14.02 -20.69
CA VAL A 624 22.21 15.02 -20.58
C VAL A 624 21.66 16.40 -20.91
N ARG A 625 22.19 17.43 -20.27
CA ARG A 625 21.77 18.81 -20.51
C ARG A 625 22.12 19.22 -21.94
N GLU A 626 21.19 19.88 -22.62
CA GLU A 626 21.39 20.43 -23.98
C GLU A 626 22.47 21.53 -24.01
#